data_AF-A0A941EM53-F1
#
_entry.id   AF-A0A941EM53-F1
#
_cell.length_a   1.000
_cell.length_b   1.000
_cell.length_c   1.000
_cell.angle_alpha   90.00
_cell.angle_beta   90.00
_cell.angle_gamma   90.00
#
_symmetry.space_group_name_H-M   'P 1'
#
loop_
_entity.id
_entity.type
_entity.pdbx_description
1 polymer ?
#
loop_
_entity_poly.entity_id
_entity_poly.type
_entity_poly.pdbx_seq_one_letter_code
_entity_poly.pdbx_strand_id
1 'polypeptide(L)'
;DNVEAEVVIKPKAIADIEKAVKEKQQQIDNSLDSTDNEKEVASQALAKEKEKALAAIDQAQTNSQVNQAATNGVSAIKIIQPETKVKPAAREKINQKANELRAKINQDKEATAEERQAALDKINEFVNQAMTDITNNRTNQQVDDTTS
;
A
#
# COMPACT_ATOMS: atom_id res chain seq x y z
N ASP A 1 -53.97 -3.02 -14.36
CA ASP A 1 -52.53 -3.36 -14.30
C ASP A 1 -51.73 -2.17 -13.83
N ASN A 2 -51.34 -2.19 -12.55
CA ASN A 2 -50.37 -1.26 -11.97
C ASN A 2 -49.02 -1.98 -11.98
N VAL A 3 -48.29 -1.87 -13.09
CA VAL A 3 -46.93 -2.40 -13.19
C VAL A 3 -46.04 -1.43 -12.41
N GLU A 4 -45.95 -1.63 -11.10
CA GLU A 4 -44.79 -1.15 -10.34
C GLU A 4 -43.59 -1.92 -10.88
N ALA A 5 -42.94 -1.37 -11.89
CA ALA A 5 -41.64 -1.84 -12.33
C ALA A 5 -40.72 -1.75 -11.10
N GLU A 6 -40.31 -2.89 -10.53
CA GLU A 6 -39.36 -2.89 -9.42
C GLU A 6 -38.11 -2.11 -9.84
N VAL A 7 -37.97 -0.88 -9.32
CA VAL A 7 -36.82 0.00 -9.52
C VAL A 7 -35.64 -0.49 -8.65
N VAL A 8 -35.30 -1.78 -8.75
CA VAL A 8 -34.35 -2.46 -7.85
C VAL A 8 -32.95 -2.63 -8.46
N ILE A 9 -32.78 -2.40 -9.77
CA ILE A 9 -31.49 -2.60 -10.44
C ILE A 9 -30.43 -1.59 -10.00
N LYS A 10 -30.79 -0.30 -9.87
CA LYS A 10 -29.87 0.75 -9.41
C LYS A 10 -29.49 0.55 -7.94
N PRO A 11 -30.44 0.30 -6.99
CA PRO A 11 -30.09 -0.06 -5.62
C PRO A 11 -29.12 -1.24 -5.53
N LYS A 12 -29.34 -2.31 -6.30
CA LYS A 12 -28.44 -3.46 -6.33
C LYS A 12 -27.03 -3.08 -6.83
N ALA A 13 -26.95 -2.34 -7.94
CA ALA A 13 -25.69 -1.89 -8.50
C ALA A 13 -24.91 -0.99 -7.52
N ILE A 14 -25.59 -0.11 -6.79
CA ILE A 14 -24.99 0.73 -5.74
C ILE A 14 -24.43 -0.15 -4.62
N ALA A 15 -25.21 -1.13 -4.15
CA ALA A 15 -24.76 -2.07 -3.11
C ALA A 15 -23.51 -2.87 -3.55
N ASP A 16 -23.43 -3.28 -4.82
CA ASP A 16 -22.27 -3.97 -5.37
C ASP A 16 -21.02 -3.06 -5.37
N ILE A 17 -21.17 -1.78 -5.71
CA ILE A 17 -20.09 -0.78 -5.64
C ILE A 17 -19.65 -0.57 -4.18
N GLU A 18 -20.59 -0.38 -3.26
CA GLU A 18 -20.27 -0.17 -1.84
C GLU A 18 -19.55 -1.38 -1.22
N LYS A 19 -19.96 -2.60 -1.57
CA LYS A 19 -19.28 -3.82 -1.16
C LYS A 19 -17.85 -3.85 -1.70
N ALA A 20 -17.66 -3.58 -2.99
CA ALA A 20 -16.34 -3.55 -3.61
C ALA A 20 -15.42 -2.50 -2.97
N VAL A 21 -15.94 -1.29 -2.69
CA VAL A 21 -15.20 -0.23 -1.99
C VAL A 21 -14.78 -0.67 -0.59
N LYS A 22 -15.70 -1.26 0.18
CA LYS A 22 -15.40 -1.71 1.55
C LYS A 22 -14.30 -2.78 1.56
N GLU A 23 -14.42 -3.78 0.70
CA GLU A 23 -13.41 -4.83 0.54
C GLU A 23 -12.07 -4.23 0.14
N LYS A 24 -12.08 -3.25 -0.77
CA LYS A 24 -10.87 -2.63 -1.26
C LYS A 24 -10.19 -1.72 -0.25
N GLN A 25 -10.96 -0.96 0.51
CA GLN A 25 -10.43 -0.15 1.62
C GLN A 25 -9.73 -1.04 2.65
N GLN A 26 -10.33 -2.17 3.01
CA GLN A 26 -9.69 -3.14 3.91
C GLN A 26 -8.36 -3.67 3.36
N GLN A 27 -8.26 -3.93 2.06
CA GLN A 27 -6.99 -4.34 1.44
C GLN A 27 -5.93 -3.23 1.51
N ILE A 28 -6.32 -1.98 1.27
CA ILE A 28 -5.44 -0.80 1.39
C ILE A 28 -4.95 -0.66 2.84
N ASP A 29 -5.86 -0.71 3.81
CA ASP A 29 -5.55 -0.55 5.24
C ASP A 29 -4.59 -1.64 5.72
N ASN A 30 -4.80 -2.87 5.27
CA ASN A 30 -4.00 -4.04 5.63
C ASN A 30 -2.66 -4.15 4.87
N SER A 31 -2.33 -3.22 3.98
CA SER A 31 -1.04 -3.22 3.29
C SER A 31 0.10 -2.87 4.26
N LEU A 32 0.78 -3.89 4.79
CA LEU A 32 1.77 -3.72 5.88
C LEU A 32 3.07 -3.02 5.44
N ASP A 33 3.46 -3.22 4.19
CA ASP A 33 4.66 -2.61 3.62
C ASP A 33 4.45 -1.19 3.11
N SER A 34 3.19 -0.72 3.06
CA SER A 34 2.89 0.66 2.71
C SER A 34 2.88 1.55 3.94
N THR A 35 3.33 2.79 3.76
CA THR A 35 3.13 3.84 4.77
C THR A 35 1.69 4.35 4.75
N ASP A 36 1.28 5.01 5.84
CA ASP A 36 -0.01 5.71 5.94
C ASP A 36 -0.15 6.77 4.83
N ASN A 37 0.96 7.41 4.42
CA ASN A 37 0.97 8.34 3.29
C ASN A 37 0.60 7.67 1.96
N GLU A 38 1.15 6.49 1.67
CA GLU A 38 0.84 5.74 0.44
C GLU A 38 -0.60 5.19 0.46
N LYS A 39 -1.08 4.76 1.64
CA LYS A 39 -2.47 4.30 1.84
C LYS A 39 -3.48 5.42 1.66
N GLU A 40 -3.15 6.62 2.14
CA GLU A 40 -4.00 7.80 1.99
C GLU A 40 -4.21 8.13 0.50
N VAL A 41 -3.14 8.13 -0.29
CA VAL A 41 -3.22 8.33 -1.76
C VAL A 41 -4.11 7.29 -2.43
N ALA A 42 -3.95 6.01 -2.06
CA ALA A 42 -4.80 4.93 -2.59
C ALA A 42 -6.27 5.08 -2.15
N SER A 43 -6.52 5.50 -0.90
CA SER A 43 -7.87 5.71 -0.36
C SER A 43 -8.58 6.87 -1.05
N GLN A 44 -7.85 7.95 -1.36
CA GLN A 44 -8.38 9.07 -2.14
C GLN A 44 -8.72 8.65 -3.58
N ALA A 45 -7.86 7.83 -4.22
CA ALA A 45 -8.15 7.26 -5.52
C ALA A 45 -9.40 6.35 -5.48
N LEU A 46 -9.55 5.56 -4.42
CA LEU A 46 -10.73 4.71 -4.19
C LEU A 46 -12.01 5.52 -4.03
N ALA A 47 -11.98 6.60 -3.25
CA ALA A 47 -13.12 7.51 -3.10
C ALA A 47 -13.55 8.13 -4.44
N LYS A 48 -12.58 8.56 -5.26
CA LYS A 48 -12.84 9.13 -6.58
C LYS A 48 -13.48 8.13 -7.54
N GLU A 49 -13.00 6.89 -7.60
CA GLU A 49 -13.62 5.88 -8.47
C GLU A 49 -15.00 5.43 -7.94
N LYS A 50 -15.23 5.45 -6.62
CA LYS A 50 -16.58 5.27 -6.05
C LYS A 50 -17.54 6.33 -6.58
N GLU A 51 -17.20 7.61 -6.45
CA GLU A 51 -18.05 8.72 -6.89
C GLU A 51 -18.39 8.61 -8.38
N LYS A 52 -17.38 8.34 -9.22
CA LYS A 52 -17.54 8.14 -10.66
C LYS A 52 -18.46 6.96 -11.00
N ALA A 53 -18.32 5.83 -10.30
CA ALA A 53 -19.18 4.67 -10.52
C ALA A 53 -20.64 4.96 -10.12
N LEU A 54 -20.85 5.62 -8.98
CA LEU A 54 -22.20 6.00 -8.52
C LEU A 54 -22.86 7.00 -9.47
N ALA A 55 -22.12 7.99 -9.95
CA ALA A 55 -22.63 8.94 -10.95
C ALA A 55 -23.02 8.24 -12.27
N ALA A 56 -22.23 7.27 -12.73
CA ALA A 56 -22.55 6.50 -13.93
C ALA A 56 -23.82 5.64 -13.76
N ILE A 57 -24.02 5.05 -12.58
CA ILE A 57 -25.24 4.29 -12.25
C ILE A 57 -26.46 5.23 -12.20
N ASP A 58 -26.30 6.40 -11.60
CA ASP A 58 -27.37 7.39 -11.50
C ASP A 58 -27.82 7.88 -12.90
N GLN A 59 -26.87 8.19 -13.78
CA GLN A 59 -27.13 8.64 -15.15
C GLN A 59 -27.67 7.55 -16.09
N ALA A 60 -27.49 6.27 -15.76
CA ALA A 60 -27.97 5.17 -16.58
C ALA A 60 -29.50 5.17 -16.70
N GLN A 61 -30.01 5.06 -17.93
CA GLN A 61 -31.45 5.13 -18.25
C GLN A 61 -32.07 3.75 -18.50
N THR A 62 -31.24 2.71 -18.64
CA THR A 62 -31.67 1.33 -18.91
C THR A 62 -30.97 0.33 -17.98
N ASN A 63 -31.60 -0.82 -17.77
CA ASN A 63 -31.01 -1.91 -16.96
C ASN A 63 -29.65 -2.37 -17.49
N SER A 64 -29.48 -2.39 -18.83
CA SER A 64 -28.20 -2.74 -19.46
C SER A 64 -27.11 -1.72 -19.11
N GLN A 65 -27.41 -0.42 -19.19
CA GLN A 65 -26.48 0.65 -18.80
C GLN A 65 -26.14 0.59 -17.31
N VAL A 66 -27.10 0.31 -16.43
CA VAL A 66 -26.85 0.14 -14.99
C VAL A 66 -25.87 -1.01 -14.74
N ASN A 67 -26.10 -2.18 -15.36
CA ASN A 67 -25.22 -3.34 -15.22
C ASN A 67 -23.81 -3.07 -15.77
N GLN A 68 -23.70 -2.36 -16.89
CA GLN A 68 -22.42 -1.97 -17.45
C GLN A 68 -21.67 -0.98 -16.54
N ALA A 69 -22.36 0.05 -16.03
CA ALA A 69 -21.78 1.01 -15.10
C ALA A 69 -21.26 0.33 -13.82
N ALA A 70 -22.05 -0.60 -13.26
CA ALA A 70 -21.65 -1.39 -12.10
C ALA A 70 -20.41 -2.25 -12.39
N THR A 71 -20.41 -2.98 -13.52
CA THR A 71 -19.29 -3.84 -13.92
C THR A 71 -18.00 -3.05 -14.11
N ASN A 72 -18.08 -1.91 -14.79
CA ASN A 72 -16.94 -1.03 -15.02
C ASN A 72 -16.43 -0.42 -13.70
N GLY A 73 -17.34 0.05 -12.84
CA GLY A 73 -17.00 0.62 -11.54
C GLY A 73 -16.31 -0.39 -10.62
N VAL A 74 -16.86 -1.60 -10.49
CA VAL A 74 -16.23 -2.68 -9.72
C VAL A 74 -14.85 -3.03 -10.26
N SER A 75 -14.68 -3.07 -11.59
CA SER A 75 -13.39 -3.37 -12.22
C SER A 75 -12.34 -2.28 -11.94
N ALA A 76 -12.74 -1.01 -12.02
CA ALA A 76 -11.87 0.12 -11.71
C ALA A 76 -11.48 0.15 -10.22
N ILE A 77 -12.41 -0.15 -9.30
CA ILE A 77 -12.12 -0.23 -7.87
C ILE A 77 -11.11 -1.35 -7.55
N LYS A 78 -11.24 -2.52 -8.20
CA LYS A 78 -10.41 -3.70 -7.91
C LYS A 78 -8.91 -3.48 -8.11
N ILE A 79 -8.52 -2.63 -9.06
CA ILE A 79 -7.11 -2.40 -9.41
C ILE A 79 -6.39 -1.38 -8.51
N ILE A 80 -7.10 -0.68 -7.64
CA ILE A 80 -6.53 0.39 -6.81
C ILE A 80 -5.61 -0.22 -5.74
N GLN A 81 -4.41 0.30 -5.53
CA GLN A 81 -3.53 -0.20 -4.46
C GLN A 81 -2.53 0.87 -4.07
N PRO A 82 -1.99 0.84 -2.83
CA PRO A 82 -0.89 1.72 -2.45
C PRO A 82 0.35 1.45 -3.30
N GLU A 83 1.09 2.49 -3.66
CA GLU A 83 2.28 2.34 -4.51
C GLU A 83 3.43 1.56 -3.86
N THR A 84 3.45 1.42 -2.53
CA THR A 84 4.37 0.58 -1.74
C THR A 84 5.84 0.66 -2.18
N LYS A 85 6.46 1.80 -1.91
CA LYS A 85 7.85 2.11 -2.32
C LYS A 85 8.74 2.47 -1.15
N VAL A 86 8.20 3.16 -0.15
CA VAL A 86 9.01 3.83 0.88
C VAL A 86 9.72 2.85 1.82
N LYS A 87 8.99 1.92 2.46
CA LYS A 87 9.63 0.90 3.31
C LYS A 87 10.56 -0.04 2.52
N PRO A 88 10.19 -0.57 1.34
CA PRO A 88 11.11 -1.39 0.54
C PRO A 88 12.42 -0.68 0.19
N ALA A 89 12.36 0.57 -0.27
CA ALA A 89 13.54 1.35 -0.62
C ALA A 89 14.45 1.60 0.60
N ALA A 90 13.85 1.88 1.76
CA ALA A 90 14.58 2.06 3.00
C ALA A 90 15.36 0.80 3.44
N ARG A 91 14.72 -0.38 3.39
CA ARG A 91 15.37 -1.65 3.71
C ARG A 91 16.54 -1.93 2.78
N GLU A 92 16.36 -1.67 1.48
CA GLU A 92 17.43 -1.83 0.49
C GLU A 92 18.61 -0.91 0.78
N LYS A 93 18.37 0.38 1.07
CA LYS A 93 19.42 1.34 1.44
C LYS A 93 20.22 0.90 2.66
N ILE A 94 19.56 0.40 3.70
CA ILE A 94 20.22 -0.11 4.91
C ILE A 94 21.09 -1.33 4.60
N ASN A 95 20.57 -2.28 3.81
CA ASN A 95 21.32 -3.48 3.42
C ASN A 95 22.56 -3.15 2.58
N GLN A 96 22.43 -2.23 1.62
CA GLN A 96 23.55 -1.78 0.79
C GLN A 96 24.65 -1.15 1.66
N LYS A 97 24.30 -0.19 2.52
CA LYS A 97 25.25 0.46 3.44
C LYS A 97 25.92 -0.54 4.39
N ALA A 98 25.17 -1.51 4.91
CA ALA A 98 25.72 -2.55 5.77
C ALA A 98 26.73 -3.44 5.03
N ASN A 99 26.43 -3.83 3.79
CA ASN A 99 27.33 -4.65 2.98
C ASN A 99 28.63 -3.91 2.64
N GLU A 100 28.56 -2.63 2.32
CA GLU A 100 29.75 -1.80 2.12
C GLU A 100 30.63 -1.72 3.37
N LEU A 101 30.02 -1.53 4.55
CA LEU A 101 30.75 -1.48 5.81
C LEU A 101 31.40 -2.82 6.16
N ARG A 102 30.67 -3.94 5.98
CA ARG A 102 31.21 -5.29 6.16
C ARG A 102 32.40 -5.55 5.24
N ALA A 103 32.31 -5.15 3.98
CA ALA A 103 33.41 -5.29 3.02
C ALA A 103 34.64 -4.50 3.47
N LYS A 104 34.47 -3.26 3.94
CA LYS A 104 35.58 -2.43 4.47
C LYS A 104 36.23 -3.08 5.69
N ILE A 105 35.44 -3.56 6.65
CA ILE A 105 35.95 -4.24 7.86
C ILE A 105 36.74 -5.50 7.49
N ASN A 106 36.24 -6.31 6.56
CA ASN A 106 36.93 -7.53 6.15
C ASN A 106 38.22 -7.28 5.36
N GLN A 107 38.36 -6.12 4.74
CA GLN A 107 39.57 -5.71 4.04
C GLN A 107 40.59 -5.01 4.95
N ASP A 108 40.20 -4.64 6.17
CA ASP A 108 41.09 -4.02 7.14
C ASP A 108 42.12 -5.04 7.66
N LYS A 109 43.37 -4.84 7.23
CA LYS A 109 44.51 -5.69 7.55
C LYS A 109 45.16 -5.33 8.89
N GLU A 110 44.87 -4.15 9.44
CA GLU A 110 45.43 -3.67 10.70
C GLU A 110 44.60 -4.15 11.90
N ALA A 111 43.30 -4.39 11.68
CA ALA A 111 42.41 -4.91 12.70
C ALA A 111 42.75 -6.37 13.09
N THR A 112 42.60 -6.68 14.36
CA THR A 112 42.59 -8.07 14.86
C THR A 112 41.31 -8.80 14.48
N ALA A 113 41.27 -10.13 14.66
CA ALA A 113 40.07 -10.92 14.38
C ALA A 113 38.92 -10.54 15.32
N GLU A 114 39.24 -10.29 16.59
CA GLU A 114 38.30 -9.90 17.64
C GLU A 114 37.69 -8.52 17.37
N GLU A 115 38.50 -7.54 16.94
CA GLU A 115 38.03 -6.21 16.57
C GLU A 115 37.11 -6.25 15.34
N ARG A 116 37.47 -7.03 14.31
CA ARG A 116 36.61 -7.24 13.13
C ARG A 116 35.27 -7.85 13.54
N GLN A 117 35.29 -8.91 14.35
CA GLN A 117 34.06 -9.57 14.77
C GLN A 117 33.16 -8.62 15.56
N ALA A 118 33.71 -7.89 16.53
CA ALA A 118 32.96 -6.90 17.30
C ALA A 118 32.34 -5.80 16.42
N ALA A 119 33.03 -5.38 15.36
CA ALA A 119 32.50 -4.41 14.40
C ALA A 119 31.38 -5.00 13.52
N LEU A 120 31.53 -6.25 13.06
CA LEU A 120 30.49 -6.95 12.29
C LEU A 120 29.23 -7.18 13.13
N ASP A 121 29.38 -7.53 14.40
CA ASP A 121 28.26 -7.73 15.33
C ASP A 121 27.48 -6.43 15.55
N LYS A 122 28.17 -5.30 15.76
CA LYS A 122 27.53 -3.97 15.85
C LYS A 122 26.76 -3.60 14.57
N ILE A 123 27.27 -3.94 13.39
CA ILE A 123 26.54 -3.73 12.13
C ILE A 123 25.26 -4.56 12.12
N ASN A 124 25.33 -5.83 12.54
CA ASN A 124 24.16 -6.70 12.58
C ASN A 124 23.10 -6.18 13.56
N GLU A 125 23.50 -5.72 14.74
CA GLU A 125 22.62 -5.09 15.72
C GLU A 125 21.93 -3.85 15.15
N PHE A 126 22.69 -2.94 14.53
CA PHE A 126 22.14 -1.74 13.90
C PHE A 126 21.16 -2.08 12.77
N VAL A 127 21.50 -3.02 11.89
CA VAL A 127 20.62 -3.45 10.79
C VAL A 127 19.32 -4.04 11.35
N ASN A 128 19.40 -4.92 12.35
CA ASN A 128 18.22 -5.54 12.94
C ASN A 128 17.29 -4.51 13.59
N GLN A 129 17.87 -3.52 14.30
CA GLN A 129 17.11 -2.43 14.87
C GLN A 129 16.43 -1.59 13.79
N ALA A 130 17.18 -1.15 12.76
CA ALA A 130 16.65 -0.35 11.67
C ALA A 130 15.54 -1.09 10.89
N MET A 131 15.67 -2.40 10.66
CA MET A 131 14.64 -3.21 10.00
C MET A 131 13.36 -3.33 10.83
N THR A 132 13.50 -3.43 12.15
CA THR A 132 12.39 -3.43 13.10
C THR A 132 11.68 -2.07 13.07
N ASP A 133 12.45 -0.98 13.12
CA ASP A 133 11.91 0.38 13.08
C ASP A 133 11.19 0.65 11.76
N ILE A 134 11.79 0.34 10.60
CA ILE A 134 11.15 0.49 9.28
C ILE A 134 9.84 -0.29 9.20
N THR A 135 9.79 -1.49 9.78
CA THR A 135 8.58 -2.31 9.79
C THR A 135 7.46 -1.62 10.57
N ASN A 136 7.78 -1.02 11.72
CA ASN A 136 6.84 -0.36 12.62
C ASN A 136 6.50 1.08 12.22
N ASN A 137 7.38 1.73 11.44
CA ASN A 137 7.17 3.09 10.97
C ASN A 137 5.87 3.19 10.17
N ARG A 138 5.12 4.25 10.45
CA ARG A 138 3.81 4.49 9.85
C ARG A 138 3.90 5.48 8.72
N THR A 139 4.69 6.53 8.86
CA THR A 139 4.77 7.62 7.88
C THR A 139 6.04 7.57 7.06
N ASN A 140 6.05 8.27 5.91
CA ASN A 140 7.27 8.45 5.12
C ASN A 140 8.37 9.11 5.94
N GLN A 141 8.02 10.15 6.72
CA GLN A 141 8.99 10.86 7.56
C GLN A 141 9.67 9.92 8.56
N GLN A 142 8.93 9.04 9.23
CA GLN A 142 9.52 8.09 10.16
C GLN A 142 10.50 7.13 9.46
N VAL A 143 10.14 6.66 8.26
CA VAL A 143 11.02 5.80 7.45
C VAL A 143 12.28 6.56 7.01
N ASP A 144 12.14 7.81 6.60
CA ASP A 144 13.26 8.67 6.21
C ASP A 144 14.19 8.94 7.41
N ASP A 145 13.63 9.18 8.60
CA ASP A 145 14.39 9.39 9.84
C ASP A 145 15.22 8.15 10.22
N THR A 146 14.69 6.93 10.03
CA THR A 146 15.44 5.69 10.28
C THR A 146 16.60 5.46 9.29
N THR A 147 16.52 6.04 8.10
CA THR A 147 17.50 5.79 7.02
C THR A 147 18.43 6.94 6.69
N SER A 148 18.29 8.07 7.38
CA SER A 148 19.17 9.25 7.28
C SER A 148 20.47 9.02 8.05
#